data_AF-A0A1F8U965-F1
#
_entry.id   AF-A0A1F8U965-F1
#
_cell.length_a   1.000
_cell.length_b   1.000
_cell.length_c   1.000
_cell.angle_alpha   90.00
_cell.angle_beta   90.00
_cell.angle_gamma   90.00
#
_symmetry.space_group_name_H-M   'P 1'
#
loop_
_entity.id
_entity.type
_entity.pdbx_description
1 polymer ?
#
loop_
_entity_poly.entity_id
_entity_poly.type
_entity_poly.pdbx_seq_one_letter_code
_entity_poly.pdbx_strand_id
1 'polypeptide(L)'
;MFDEPLRRFKDRVGRPLADRLSGVSPLAISALALVIGLLASFAAYKNQYAIALALWLLNRILDGLDGLIARLHHRQSDFGGYVDILTDFAVYAALPIGLVVGSPSIERYLALSVLLASFYINAASWMYLAAVLE
;
A
#
# COMPACT_ATOMS: atom_id res chain seq x y z
N MET A 1 -17.56 -9.85 3.60
CA MET A 1 -18.73 -10.30 2.80
C MET A 1 -18.94 -9.46 1.53
N PHE A 2 -18.62 -8.16 1.53
CA PHE A 2 -18.57 -7.32 0.31
C PHE A 2 -17.23 -7.34 -0.44
N ASP A 3 -16.16 -7.84 0.18
CA ASP A 3 -14.82 -7.85 -0.42
C ASP A 3 -14.70 -8.78 -1.62
N GLU A 4 -15.46 -9.88 -1.63
CA GLU A 4 -15.29 -10.89 -2.67
C GLU A 4 -15.81 -10.46 -4.04
N PRO A 5 -17.01 -9.86 -4.17
CA PRO A 5 -17.46 -9.25 -5.42
C PRO A 5 -16.53 -8.14 -5.92
N LEU A 6 -16.07 -7.25 -5.02
CA LEU A 6 -15.19 -6.14 -5.37
C LEU A 6 -13.82 -6.63 -5.84
N ARG A 7 -13.28 -7.66 -5.16
CA ARG A 7 -12.02 -8.31 -5.51
C ARG A 7 -12.10 -8.97 -6.88
N ARG A 8 -13.18 -9.70 -7.19
CA ARG A 8 -13.38 -10.30 -8.51
C ARG A 8 -13.45 -9.26 -9.62
N PHE A 9 -14.10 -8.12 -9.37
CA PHE A 9 -14.12 -7.02 -10.31
C PHE A 9 -12.72 -6.42 -10.52
N LYS A 10 -12.00 -6.12 -9.43
CA LYS A 10 -10.61 -5.64 -9.47
C LYS A 10 -9.71 -6.57 -10.27
N ASP A 11 -9.75 -7.87 -9.94
CA ASP A 11 -8.92 -8.89 -10.58
C ASP A 11 -9.25 -8.99 -12.08
N ARG A 12 -10.51 -8.87 -12.47
CA ARG A 12 -10.94 -8.86 -13.89
C ARG A 12 -10.37 -7.67 -14.65
N VAL A 13 -10.41 -6.47 -14.06
CA VAL A 13 -9.87 -5.25 -14.67
C VAL A 13 -8.35 -5.29 -14.75
N GLY A 14 -7.68 -5.82 -13.72
CA GLY A 14 -6.22 -5.92 -13.64
C GLY A 14 -5.62 -7.05 -14.49
N ARG A 15 -6.40 -8.07 -14.86
CA ARG A 15 -5.89 -9.28 -15.53
C ARG A 15 -5.10 -9.04 -16.82
N PRO A 16 -5.52 -8.18 -17.77
CA PRO A 16 -4.75 -7.93 -18.98
C PRO A 16 -3.36 -7.36 -18.71
N LEU A 17 -3.23 -6.55 -17.65
CA LEU A 17 -1.96 -5.99 -17.23
C LEU A 17 -1.10 -7.04 -16.51
N ALA A 18 -1.73 -7.85 -15.65
CA ALA A 18 -1.07 -8.95 -14.95
C ALA A 18 -0.49 -9.99 -15.94
N ASP A 19 -1.25 -10.38 -16.95
CA ASP A 19 -0.81 -11.35 -17.97
C ASP A 19 0.40 -10.82 -18.76
N ARG A 20 0.43 -9.53 -19.09
CA ARG A 20 1.57 -8.87 -19.75
C ARG A 20 2.82 -8.81 -18.87
N LEU A 21 2.65 -8.76 -17.56
CA LEU A 21 3.73 -8.67 -16.58
C LEU A 21 4.03 -10.02 -15.91
N SER A 22 3.57 -11.12 -16.50
CA SER A 22 3.80 -12.50 -16.03
C SER A 22 5.28 -12.88 -15.86
N GLY A 23 6.19 -12.20 -16.58
CA GLY A 23 7.64 -12.37 -16.44
C GLY A 23 8.27 -11.60 -15.26
N VAL A 24 7.54 -10.68 -14.64
CA VAL A 24 8.04 -9.83 -13.55
C VAL A 24 7.79 -10.52 -12.20
N SER A 25 8.76 -10.40 -11.29
CA SER A 25 8.61 -10.90 -9.92
C SER A 25 7.58 -10.05 -9.15
N PRO A 26 6.60 -10.66 -8.45
CA PRO A 26 5.70 -9.92 -7.56
C PRO A 26 6.45 -9.04 -6.56
N LEU A 27 7.54 -9.55 -5.98
CA LEU A 27 8.38 -8.81 -5.03
C LEU A 27 8.99 -7.54 -5.64
N ALA A 28 9.36 -7.57 -6.92
CA ALA A 28 9.89 -6.40 -7.61
C ALA A 28 8.79 -5.34 -7.81
N ILE A 29 7.54 -5.76 -7.98
CA ILE A 29 6.39 -4.86 -8.09
C ILE A 29 6.09 -4.24 -6.72
N SER A 30 6.14 -5.00 -5.62
CA SER A 30 5.99 -4.46 -4.26
C SER A 30 7.10 -3.44 -3.93
N ALA A 31 8.35 -3.74 -4.31
CA ALA A 31 9.47 -2.81 -4.14
C ALA A 31 9.29 -1.52 -4.96
N LEU A 32 8.81 -1.64 -6.20
CA LEU A 32 8.48 -0.46 -7.02
C LEU A 32 7.32 0.32 -6.40
N ALA A 33 6.28 -0.36 -5.92
CA ALA A 33 5.16 0.25 -5.23
C ALA A 33 5.64 1.07 -4.04
N LEU A 34 6.52 0.52 -3.20
CA LEU A 34 7.15 1.24 -2.08
C LEU A 34 7.83 2.53 -2.54
N VAL A 35 8.68 2.46 -3.57
CA VAL A 35 9.39 3.65 -4.10
C VAL A 35 8.39 4.70 -4.58
N ILE A 36 7.37 4.31 -5.34
CA ILE A 36 6.33 5.23 -5.83
C ILE A 36 5.54 5.84 -4.66
N GLY A 37 5.23 5.06 -3.62
CA GLY A 37 4.55 5.54 -2.42
C GLY A 37 5.38 6.56 -1.63
N LEU A 38 6.69 6.33 -1.50
CA LEU A 38 7.61 7.28 -0.89
C LEU A 38 7.75 8.56 -1.73
N LEU A 39 7.75 8.45 -3.06
CA LEU A 39 7.72 9.62 -3.94
C LEU A 39 6.40 10.40 -3.81
N ALA A 40 5.26 9.71 -3.62
CA ALA A 40 3.98 10.35 -3.34
C ALA A 40 4.04 11.15 -2.02
N SER A 41 4.60 10.56 -0.96
CA SER A 41 4.86 11.24 0.31
C SER A 41 5.77 12.47 0.13
N PHE A 42 6.85 12.34 -0.64
CA PHE A 42 7.75 13.46 -0.91
C PHE A 42 7.08 14.59 -1.71
N ALA A 43 6.27 14.26 -2.72
CA ALA A 43 5.47 15.24 -3.47
C ALA A 43 4.45 15.94 -2.57
N ALA A 44 3.81 15.20 -1.66
CA ALA A 44 2.91 15.76 -0.65
C ALA A 44 3.63 16.73 0.28
N TYR A 45 4.84 16.38 0.74
CA TYR A 45 5.71 17.26 1.51
C TYR A 45 6.06 18.55 0.75
N LYS A 46 6.27 18.48 -0.57
CA LYS A 46 6.47 19.66 -1.42
C LYS A 46 5.18 20.42 -1.76
N ASN A 47 4.05 20.06 -1.17
CA ASN A 47 2.72 20.60 -1.44
C ASN A 47 2.27 20.46 -2.91
N GLN A 48 2.85 19.50 -3.65
CA GLN A 48 2.48 19.18 -5.02
C GLN A 48 1.35 18.14 -5.03
N TYR A 49 0.18 18.52 -4.52
CA TYR A 49 -0.89 17.55 -4.21
C TYR A 49 -1.42 16.77 -5.42
N ALA A 50 -1.47 17.39 -6.61
CA ALA A 50 -1.88 16.69 -7.83
C ALA A 50 -0.91 15.56 -8.21
N ILE A 51 0.40 15.82 -8.11
CA ILE A 51 1.45 14.83 -8.37
C ILE A 51 1.43 13.75 -7.26
N ALA A 52 1.29 14.16 -6.00
CA ALA A 52 1.18 13.24 -4.87
C ALA A 52 -0.01 12.29 -5.04
N LEU A 53 -1.17 12.81 -5.46
CA LEU A 53 -2.37 12.00 -5.72
C LEU A 53 -2.15 11.04 -6.89
N ALA A 54 -1.55 11.50 -7.99
CA ALA A 54 -1.26 10.63 -9.14
C ALA A 54 -0.31 9.48 -8.77
N LEU A 55 0.77 9.79 -8.03
CA LEU A 55 1.71 8.78 -7.54
C LEU A 55 1.06 7.83 -6.52
N TRP A 56 0.21 8.34 -5.63
CA TRP A 56 -0.55 7.52 -4.70
C TRP A 56 -1.46 6.53 -5.41
N LEU A 57 -2.23 6.99 -6.40
CA LEU A 57 -3.09 6.11 -7.21
C LEU A 57 -2.28 5.06 -7.96
N LEU A 58 -1.12 5.44 -8.52
CA LEU A 58 -0.21 4.49 -9.16
C LEU A 58 0.30 3.44 -8.16
N ASN A 59 0.71 3.87 -6.97
CA ASN A 59 1.11 2.95 -5.90
C ASN A 59 -0.03 1.96 -5.55
N ARG A 60 -1.27 2.42 -5.40
CA ARG A 60 -2.44 1.54 -5.14
C ARG A 60 -2.71 0.55 -6.28
N ILE A 61 -2.41 0.92 -7.52
CA ILE A 61 -2.53 0.01 -8.67
C ILE A 61 -1.43 -1.06 -8.62
N LEU A 62 -0.19 -0.68 -8.35
CA LEU A 62 0.95 -1.60 -8.27
C LEU A 62 0.80 -2.63 -7.13
N ASP A 63 0.36 -2.16 -5.97
CA ASP A 63 -0.01 -2.95 -4.78
C ASP A 63 -1.21 -3.88 -5.02
N GLY A 64 -2.13 -3.50 -5.92
CA GLY A 64 -3.18 -4.42 -6.36
C GLY A 64 -2.66 -5.51 -7.31
N LEU A 65 -1.56 -5.23 -8.02
CA LEU A 65 -1.08 -5.97 -9.17
C LEU A 65 -0.09 -7.08 -8.79
N ASP A 66 0.79 -6.86 -7.82
CA ASP A 66 1.71 -7.87 -7.31
C ASP A 66 0.97 -9.10 -6.76
N GLY A 67 -0.03 -8.91 -5.91
CA GLY A 67 -0.86 -9.97 -5.36
C GLY A 67 -1.69 -10.65 -6.44
N LEU A 68 -2.16 -9.91 -7.45
CA LEU A 68 -2.87 -10.49 -8.59
C LEU A 68 -1.95 -11.38 -9.43
N ILE A 69 -0.75 -10.93 -9.75
CA ILE A 69 0.27 -11.69 -10.50
C ILE A 69 0.70 -12.92 -9.69
N ALA A 70 0.93 -12.77 -8.39
CA ALA A 70 1.30 -13.89 -7.51
C ALA A 70 0.22 -14.98 -7.53
N ARG A 71 -1.06 -14.61 -7.45
CA ARG A 71 -2.20 -15.54 -7.50
C ARG A 71 -2.36 -16.19 -8.88
N LEU A 72 -2.35 -15.40 -9.96
CA LEU A 72 -2.59 -15.91 -11.31
C LEU A 72 -1.49 -16.83 -11.82
N HIS A 73 -0.25 -16.65 -11.36
CA HIS A 73 0.91 -17.42 -11.82
C HIS A 73 1.44 -18.40 -10.77
N HIS A 74 0.70 -18.67 -9.70
CA HIS A 74 1.09 -19.60 -8.63
C HIS A 74 2.46 -19.27 -8.00
N ARG A 75 2.74 -17.99 -7.77
CA ARG A 75 3.98 -17.46 -7.18
C ARG A 75 3.76 -16.81 -5.80
N GLN A 76 2.70 -17.20 -5.10
CA GLN A 76 2.47 -16.74 -3.73
C GLN A 76 3.52 -17.35 -2.80
N SER A 77 4.02 -16.56 -1.86
CA SER A 77 4.97 -17.01 -0.83
C SER A 77 4.78 -16.21 0.45
N ASP A 78 5.11 -16.80 1.59
CA ASP A 78 4.99 -16.16 2.90
C ASP A 78 5.88 -14.91 2.99
N PHE A 79 7.10 -14.99 2.45
CA PHE A 79 7.99 -13.84 2.36
C PHE A 79 7.40 -12.73 1.48
N GLY A 80 6.77 -13.08 0.36
CA GLY A 80 6.09 -12.11 -0.50
C GLY A 80 4.94 -11.41 0.23
N GLY A 81 4.09 -12.17 0.93
CA GLY A 81 3.01 -11.61 1.74
C GLY A 81 3.49 -10.74 2.90
N TYR A 82 4.61 -11.12 3.55
CA TYR A 82 5.25 -10.31 4.57
C TYR A 82 5.76 -8.96 4.01
N VAL A 83 6.47 -8.99 2.88
CA VAL A 83 6.99 -7.77 2.25
C VAL A 83 5.86 -6.87 1.77
N ASP A 84 4.82 -7.44 1.16
CA ASP A 84 3.60 -6.72 0.74
C ASP A 84 3.05 -5.87 1.90
N ILE A 85 2.68 -6.54 3.00
CA ILE A 85 2.16 -5.89 4.22
C ILE A 85 3.14 -4.84 4.76
N LEU A 86 4.43 -5.17 4.87
CA LEU A 86 5.43 -4.24 5.39
C LEU A 86 5.54 -2.96 4.55
N THR A 87 5.57 -3.12 3.22
CA THR A 87 5.65 -1.98 2.30
C THR A 87 4.39 -1.13 2.34
N ASP A 88 3.24 -1.77 2.51
CA ASP A 88 1.95 -1.09 2.58
C ASP A 88 1.86 -0.20 3.83
N PHE A 89 2.20 -0.75 5.00
CA PHE A 89 2.27 0.02 6.25
C PHE A 89 3.30 1.14 6.20
N ALA A 90 4.46 0.92 5.56
CA ALA A 90 5.47 1.96 5.39
C ALA A 90 4.92 3.14 4.58
N VAL A 91 4.21 2.87 3.48
CA VAL A 91 3.60 3.90 2.62
C VAL A 91 2.41 4.58 3.32
N TYR A 92 1.58 3.83 4.04
CA TYR A 92 0.47 4.37 4.85
C TYR A 92 0.93 5.29 5.97
N ALA A 93 2.09 5.05 6.56
CA ALA A 93 2.69 5.98 7.51
C ALA A 93 3.34 7.18 6.80
N ALA A 94 4.10 6.93 5.73
CA ALA A 94 4.88 7.97 5.06
C ALA A 94 4.00 9.06 4.43
N LEU A 95 2.89 8.73 3.78
CA LEU A 95 2.08 9.73 3.06
C LEU A 95 1.45 10.79 4.01
N PRO A 96 0.76 10.43 5.11
CA PRO A 96 0.26 11.40 6.08
C PRO A 96 1.38 12.23 6.74
N ILE A 97 2.53 11.61 7.03
CA ILE A 97 3.71 12.31 7.54
C ILE A 97 4.14 13.38 6.53
N GLY A 98 4.28 13.02 5.25
CA GLY A 98 4.65 13.95 4.18
C GLY A 98 3.68 15.14 4.09
N LEU A 99 2.37 14.89 4.11
CA LEU A 99 1.34 15.94 4.09
C LEU A 99 1.46 16.93 5.26
N VAL A 100 1.67 16.43 6.48
CA VAL A 100 1.71 17.27 7.68
C VAL A 100 3.02 18.03 7.78
N VAL A 101 4.15 17.38 7.48
CA VAL A 101 5.47 18.04 7.47
C VAL A 101 5.55 19.10 6.36
N GLY A 102 4.86 18.92 5.23
CA GLY A 102 4.80 19.91 4.15
C GLY A 102 4.02 21.18 4.49
N SER A 103 3.12 21.11 5.46
CA SER A 103 2.32 22.24 5.94
C SER A 103 2.09 22.11 7.46
N PRO A 104 3.13 22.36 8.27
CA PRO A 104 3.12 22.06 9.69
C PRO A 104 2.17 22.99 10.47
N SER A 105 1.39 22.39 11.38
CA SER A 105 0.63 23.11 12.41
C SER A 105 0.44 22.17 13.62
N ILE A 106 0.23 22.73 14.81
CA ILE A 106 0.04 21.90 16.02
C ILE A 106 -1.18 20.99 15.88
N GLU A 107 -2.28 21.50 15.32
CA GLU A 107 -3.51 20.76 15.09
C GLU A 107 -3.29 19.61 14.09
N ARG A 108 -2.49 19.83 13.05
CA ARG A 108 -2.16 18.80 12.06
C ARG A 108 -1.25 17.72 12.62
N TYR A 109 -0.28 18.09 13.47
CA TYR A 109 0.54 17.10 14.18
C TYR A 109 -0.27 16.28 15.17
N LEU A 110 -1.24 16.89 15.87
CA LEU A 110 -2.18 16.18 16.74
C LEU A 110 -3.09 15.22 15.94
N ALA A 111 -3.61 15.66 14.79
CA ALA A 111 -4.38 14.79 13.92
C ALA A 111 -3.54 13.62 13.38
N LEU A 112 -2.30 13.88 12.98
CA LEU A 112 -1.36 12.85 12.52
C LEU A 112 -1.06 11.82 13.61
N SER A 113 -0.80 12.26 14.85
CA SER A 113 -0.47 11.35 15.95
C SER A 113 -1.66 10.48 16.33
N VAL A 114 -2.89 11.02 16.36
CA VAL A 114 -4.11 10.22 16.57
C VAL A 114 -4.33 9.22 15.44
N LEU A 115 -4.14 9.63 14.19
CA LEU A 115 -4.26 8.75 13.01
C LEU A 115 -3.27 7.59 13.08
N LEU A 116 -1.98 7.88 13.28
CA LEU A 116 -0.92 6.86 13.36
C LEU A 116 -1.09 5.96 14.59
N ALA A 117 -1.50 6.50 15.74
CA ALA A 117 -1.80 5.69 16.92
C ALA A 117 -2.95 4.70 16.64
N SER A 118 -4.00 5.16 15.93
CA SER A 118 -5.11 4.29 15.54
C SER A 118 -4.65 3.17 14.61
N PHE A 119 -3.78 3.48 13.65
CA PHE A 119 -3.20 2.47 12.74
C PHE A 119 -2.32 1.47 13.50
N TYR A 120 -1.50 1.95 14.43
CA TYR A 120 -0.64 1.11 15.26
C TYR A 120 -1.45 0.11 16.11
N ILE A 121 -2.50 0.61 16.78
CA ILE A 121 -3.40 -0.24 17.57
C ILE A 121 -4.12 -1.25 16.67
N ASN A 122 -4.61 -0.82 15.51
CA ASN A 122 -5.28 -1.70 14.56
C ASN A 122 -4.34 -2.84 14.09
N ALA A 123 -3.12 -2.49 13.66
CA ALA A 123 -2.10 -3.46 13.25
C ALA A 123 -1.80 -4.47 14.35
N ALA A 124 -1.57 -4.01 15.58
CA ALA A 124 -1.34 -4.88 16.74
C ALA A 124 -2.55 -5.77 17.05
N SER A 125 -3.77 -5.24 16.95
CA SER A 125 -4.99 -5.98 17.30
C SER A 125 -5.29 -7.12 16.32
N TRP A 126 -5.03 -6.92 15.03
CA TRP A 126 -5.40 -7.88 13.99
C TRP A 126 -4.25 -8.78 13.55
N MET A 127 -3.07 -8.20 13.29
CA MET A 127 -1.93 -8.99 12.77
C MET A 127 -1.34 -9.92 13.84
N TYR A 128 -1.23 -9.44 15.10
CA TYR A 128 -0.75 -10.28 16.19
C TYR A 128 -1.74 -11.40 16.50
N LEU A 129 -3.04 -11.09 16.51
CA LEU A 129 -4.07 -12.10 16.71
C LEU A 129 -4.06 -13.15 15.58
N ALA A 130 -3.90 -12.73 14.32
CA ALA A 130 -3.80 -13.65 13.19
C ALA A 130 -2.59 -14.60 13.34
N ALA A 131 -1.42 -14.08 13.72
CA ALA A 131 -0.22 -14.90 13.93
C ALA A 131 -0.31 -15.88 15.11
N VAL A 132 -1.15 -15.60 16.12
CA VAL A 132 -1.40 -16.50 17.26
C VAL A 132 -2.42 -17.60 16.92
N LEU A 133 -3.33 -17.33 15.97
CA LEU A 133 -4.41 -18.24 15.57
C LEU A 133 -4.04 -19.15 14.38
N GLU A 134 -2.91 -18.91 13.72
CA GLU A 134 -2.28 -19.83 12.76
C GLU A 134 -1.69 -21.07 13.45
#